data_AF-A0A9D4QII3-F1
#
_entry.id   AF-A0A9D4QII3-F1
#
_cell.length_a   1.000
_cell.length_b   1.000
_cell.length_c   1.000
_cell.angle_alpha   90.00
_cell.angle_beta   90.00
_cell.angle_gamma   90.00
#
_symmetry.space_group_name_H-M   'P 1'
#
loop_
_entity.id
_entity.type
_entity.pdbx_description
1 polymer ?
#
loop_
_entity_poly.entity_id
_entity_poly.type
_entity_poly.pdbx_seq_one_letter_code
_entity_poly.pdbx_strand_id
1 'polypeptide(L)'
;MQENDSGCSFLTKCVEVRRQGALAVIVADSDPSNDDQYVDMMDDSTRRNCSIPAAFLLGKDGYMIRRGLEAHGLRRALINIPVNVSGVPAHRLRQPPWLVW
;
A
#
# COMPACT_ATOMS: atom_id res chain seq x y z
N MET A 1 1.06 21.51 3.38
CA MET A 1 0.10 20.94 2.41
C MET A 1 0.91 19.99 1.55
N GLN A 2 0.91 18.70 1.90
CA GLN A 2 1.75 17.72 1.22
C GLN A 2 0.99 17.27 -0.05
N GLU A 3 1.23 17.95 -1.16
CA GLU A 3 0.87 17.47 -2.48
C GLU A 3 1.77 16.28 -2.80
N ASN A 4 1.24 15.07 -2.63
CA ASN A 4 1.89 13.88 -3.16
C ASN A 4 1.29 13.60 -4.53
N ASP A 5 2.18 13.47 -5.52
CA ASP A 5 1.98 13.25 -6.94
C ASP A 5 0.54 12.87 -7.38
N SER A 6 0.06 13.61 -8.39
CA SER A 6 -1.21 13.45 -9.11
C SER A 6 -2.48 13.98 -8.41
N GLY A 7 -2.58 15.31 -8.20
CA GLY A 7 -3.84 16.10 -8.23
C GLY A 7 -4.99 15.78 -7.25
N CYS A 8 -4.90 14.74 -6.42
CA CYS A 8 -5.96 14.34 -5.49
C CYS A 8 -5.40 13.61 -4.25
N SER A 9 -6.08 13.76 -3.10
CA SER A 9 -5.65 13.18 -1.83
C SER A 9 -5.74 11.65 -1.81
N PHE A 10 -4.90 11.01 -0.99
CA PHE A 10 -4.98 9.57 -0.76
C PHE A 10 -6.39 9.12 -0.33
N LEU A 11 -7.03 9.90 0.55
CA LEU A 11 -8.39 9.61 0.99
C LEU A 11 -9.39 9.61 -0.18
N THR A 12 -9.23 10.54 -1.13
CA THR A 12 -10.05 10.56 -2.35
C THR A 12 -9.86 9.29 -3.18
N LYS A 13 -8.61 8.85 -3.37
CA LYS A 13 -8.28 7.58 -4.04
C LYS A 13 -8.96 6.40 -3.33
N CYS A 14 -8.91 6.35 -2.00
CA CYS A 14 -9.53 5.29 -1.21
C CYS A 14 -11.06 5.26 -1.32
N VAL A 15 -11.72 6.42 -1.22
CA VAL A 15 -13.18 6.51 -1.36
C VAL A 15 -13.64 6.07 -2.75
N GLU A 16 -12.91 6.46 -3.80
CA GLU A 16 -13.28 6.11 -5.18
C GLU A 16 -13.10 4.61 -5.44
N VAL A 17 -11.98 4.03 -5.01
CA VAL A 17 -11.73 2.58 -5.13
C VAL A 17 -12.79 1.77 -4.35
N ARG A 18 -13.20 2.24 -3.17
CA ARG A 18 -14.33 1.65 -2.43
C ARG A 18 -15.63 1.69 -3.22
N ARG A 19 -15.96 2.81 -3.89
CA ARG A 19 -17.19 2.95 -4.70
C ARG A 19 -17.23 1.95 -5.86
N GLN A 20 -16.07 1.55 -6.37
CA GLN A 20 -15.94 0.53 -7.42
C GLN A 20 -15.99 -0.91 -6.88
N GLY A 21 -16.26 -1.10 -5.58
CA GLY A 21 -16.45 -2.42 -4.97
C GLY A 21 -15.16 -3.12 -4.54
N ALA A 22 -14.04 -2.40 -4.46
CA ALA A 22 -12.81 -2.97 -3.91
C ALA A 22 -12.94 -3.26 -2.40
N LEU A 23 -12.29 -4.33 -1.96
CA LEU A 23 -12.28 -4.75 -0.55
C LEU A 23 -11.14 -4.12 0.26
N ALA A 24 -10.08 -3.70 -0.40
CA ALA A 24 -8.91 -3.02 0.17
C ALA A 24 -8.17 -2.25 -0.92
N VAL A 25 -7.32 -1.30 -0.54
CA VAL A 25 -6.47 -0.54 -1.46
C VAL A 25 -5.02 -0.50 -0.98
N ILE A 26 -4.08 -0.67 -1.91
CA ILE A 26 -2.66 -0.45 -1.69
C ILE A 26 -2.22 0.63 -2.67
N VAL A 27 -1.66 1.72 -2.16
CA VAL A 27 -1.10 2.80 -3.00
C VAL A 27 0.40 2.83 -2.78
N ALA A 28 1.16 2.98 -3.85
CA ALA A 28 2.59 3.18 -3.79
C ALA A 28 2.94 4.60 -4.23
N ASP A 29 4.09 5.09 -3.75
CA ASP A 29 4.72 6.28 -4.31
C ASP A 29 5.04 6.05 -5.80
N SER A 30 4.90 7.12 -6.60
CA SER A 30 5.25 7.14 -8.02
C SER A 30 6.76 7.14 -8.25
N ASP A 31 7.55 7.66 -7.32
CA ASP A 31 9.00 7.68 -7.42
C ASP A 31 9.61 6.32 -7.03
N PRO A 32 10.12 5.53 -8.00
CA PRO A 32 10.68 4.21 -7.73
C PRO A 32 11.96 4.26 -6.88
N SER A 33 12.57 5.43 -6.72
CA SER A 33 13.77 5.64 -5.90
C SER A 33 13.44 6.02 -4.45
N ASN A 34 12.19 6.35 -4.13
CA ASN A 34 11.78 6.69 -2.78
C ASN A 34 11.71 5.42 -1.90
N ASP A 35 12.59 5.37 -0.89
CA ASP A 35 12.69 4.31 0.11
C ASP A 35 12.56 4.78 1.56
N ASP A 36 12.34 6.09 1.80
CA ASP A 36 12.34 6.67 3.15
C ASP A 36 11.09 7.51 3.50
N GLN A 37 10.39 8.07 2.51
CA GLN A 37 9.29 9.01 2.80
C GLN A 37 7.95 8.27 2.94
N TYR A 38 7.55 8.04 4.19
CA TYR A 38 6.18 7.69 4.51
C TYR A 38 5.30 8.94 4.53
N VAL A 39 4.23 8.90 3.76
CA VAL A 39 3.19 9.94 3.76
C VAL A 39 2.19 9.65 4.88
N ASP A 40 1.86 10.66 5.69
CA ASP A 40 0.70 10.57 6.58
C ASP A 40 -0.60 10.61 5.76
N MET A 41 -1.33 9.50 5.78
CA MET A 41 -2.49 9.25 4.92
C MET A 41 -3.83 9.38 5.64
N MET A 42 -3.81 9.76 6.92
CA MET A 42 -4.98 9.65 7.78
C MET A 42 -5.96 10.81 7.67
N ASP A 43 -5.53 12.00 7.25
CA ASP A 43 -6.44 13.16 7.24
C ASP A 43 -6.10 14.16 6.12
N ASP A 44 -7.06 14.37 5.22
CA ASP A 44 -7.04 15.48 4.26
C ASP A 44 -7.87 16.69 4.76
N SER A 45 -8.16 16.74 6.06
CA SER A 45 -8.99 17.72 6.77
C SER A 45 -10.46 17.76 6.35
N THR A 46 -10.90 16.84 5.49
CA THR A 46 -12.28 16.82 4.99
C THR A 46 -13.26 16.05 5.87
N ARG A 47 -12.80 15.48 7.00
CA ARG A 47 -13.58 14.60 7.91
C ARG A 47 -14.23 13.40 7.23
N ARG A 48 -13.86 13.08 5.99
CA ARG A 48 -14.29 11.86 5.30
C ARG A 48 -13.48 10.70 5.86
N ASN A 49 -14.04 9.50 5.84
CA ASN A 49 -13.33 8.30 6.25
C ASN A 49 -13.52 7.20 5.19
N CYS A 50 -12.43 6.51 4.86
CA CYS A 50 -12.47 5.36 3.99
C CYS A 50 -12.72 4.10 4.83
N SER A 51 -13.81 3.40 4.54
CA SER A 51 -14.24 2.24 5.34
C SER A 51 -13.70 0.90 4.83
N ILE A 52 -12.72 0.92 3.91
CA ILE A 52 -11.95 -0.26 3.52
C ILE A 52 -10.51 -0.12 4.03
N PRO A 53 -9.81 -1.23 4.33
CA PRO A 53 -8.39 -1.21 4.63
C PRO A 53 -7.59 -0.54 3.52
N ALA A 54 -6.70 0.37 3.90
CA ALA A 54 -5.86 1.13 3.00
C ALA A 54 -4.41 1.11 3.50
N ALA A 55 -3.46 0.78 2.62
CA ALA A 55 -2.05 0.70 2.94
C ALA A 55 -1.21 1.52 1.96
N PHE A 56 -0.11 2.09 2.46
CA PHE A 56 0.91 2.74 1.65
C PHE A 56 2.11 1.82 1.47
N LEU A 57 2.68 1.81 0.27
CA LEU A 57 3.98 1.24 -0.01
C LEU A 57 4.94 2.34 -0.44
N LEU A 58 6.21 2.16 -0.10
CA LEU A 58 7.28 2.96 -0.66
C LEU A 58 7.35 2.73 -2.17
N GLY A 59 7.87 3.72 -2.88
CA GLY A 59 7.89 3.67 -4.35
C GLY A 59 8.75 2.53 -4.88
N LYS A 60 9.84 2.21 -4.18
CA LYS A 60 10.68 1.03 -4.49
C LYS A 60 9.89 -0.28 -4.42
N ASP A 61 9.08 -0.48 -3.39
CA ASP A 61 8.28 -1.70 -3.22
C ASP A 61 7.17 -1.78 -4.27
N GLY A 62 6.45 -0.68 -4.49
CA GLY A 62 5.44 -0.59 -5.55
C GLY A 62 6.02 -0.85 -6.94
N TYR A 63 7.21 -0.31 -7.21
CA TYR A 63 7.95 -0.54 -8.44
C TYR A 63 8.29 -2.02 -8.63
N MET A 64 8.79 -2.69 -7.58
CA MET A 64 9.13 -4.11 -7.66
C MET A 64 7.91 -4.99 -7.92
N ILE A 65 6.76 -4.68 -7.32
CA ILE A 65 5.50 -5.40 -7.58
C ILE A 65 5.07 -5.21 -9.05
N ARG A 66 5.07 -3.97 -9.55
CA ARG A 66 4.69 -3.67 -10.94
C ARG A 66 5.63 -4.36 -11.93
N ARG A 67 6.93 -4.24 -11.72
CA ARG A 67 7.96 -4.90 -12.54
C ARG A 67 7.78 -6.43 -12.54
N GLY A 68 7.46 -7.02 -11.40
CA GLY A 68 7.20 -8.46 -11.27
C GLY A 68 6.00 -8.91 -12.12
N LEU A 69 4.89 -8.15 -12.07
CA LEU A 69 3.72 -8.40 -12.90
C LEU A 69 4.03 -8.29 -14.39
N GLU A 70 4.70 -7.21 -14.80
CA GLU A 70 5.09 -6.95 -16.20
C GLU A 70 6.01 -8.04 -16.74
N ALA A 71 7.03 -8.43 -15.98
CA ALA A 71 7.99 -9.46 -16.37
C ALA A 71 7.34 -10.84 -16.59
N HIS A 72 6.22 -11.12 -15.91
CA HIS A 72 5.45 -12.37 -16.05
C HIS A 72 4.25 -12.23 -17.00
N GLY A 73 4.04 -11.07 -17.63
CA GLY A 73 2.88 -10.81 -18.48
C GLY A 73 1.54 -10.86 -17.72
N LEU A 74 1.55 -10.61 -16.41
CA LEU A 74 0.38 -10.68 -15.56
C LEU A 74 -0.29 -9.31 -15.42
N ARG A 75 -1.60 -9.26 -15.64
CA ARG A 75 -2.42 -8.05 -15.38
C ARG A 75 -2.89 -7.92 -13.93
N ARG A 76 -2.78 -9.00 -13.15
CA ARG A 76 -3.19 -9.08 -11.75
C ARG A 76 -2.42 -10.19 -11.04
N ALA A 77 -2.30 -10.10 -9.72
CA ALA A 77 -1.80 -11.16 -8.87
C ALA A 77 -2.77 -11.45 -7.72
N LEU A 78 -2.72 -12.69 -7.22
CA LEU A 78 -3.35 -13.05 -5.96
C LEU A 78 -2.35 -12.79 -4.84
N ILE A 79 -2.74 -12.00 -3.84
CA ILE A 79 -1.92 -11.73 -2.66
C ILE A 79 -2.63 -12.23 -1.41
N ASN A 80 -1.86 -12.72 -0.45
CA ASN A 80 -2.37 -13.06 0.88
C ASN A 80 -1.79 -12.07 1.87
N ILE A 81 -2.64 -11.21 2.44
CA ILE A 81 -2.23 -10.23 3.45
C ILE A 81 -2.51 -10.84 4.81
N PRO A 82 -1.47 -11.18 5.59
CA PRO A 82 -1.67 -11.72 6.93
C PRO A 82 -2.10 -10.56 7.85
N VAL A 83 -3.40 -10.35 7.99
CA VAL A 83 -3.96 -9.28 8.83
C VAL A 83 -3.88 -9.58 10.33
N ASN A 84 -3.63 -10.83 10.70
CA ASN A 84 -3.69 -11.32 12.09
C ASN A 84 -2.31 -11.59 12.73
N VAL A 85 -1.21 -11.15 12.13
CA VAL A 85 0.16 -11.41 12.66
C VAL A 85 0.65 -10.37 13.66
N SER A 86 -0.08 -9.27 13.87
CA SER A 86 0.27 -8.21 14.82
C SER A 86 0.41 -8.69 16.28
N GLY A 87 -0.18 -9.83 16.65
CA GLY A 87 -0.03 -10.46 17.97
C GLY A 87 0.85 -11.72 17.99
N VAL A 88 1.47 -12.10 16.87
CA VAL A 88 2.28 -13.32 16.76
C VAL A 88 3.73 -12.98 17.10
N PRO A 89 4.33 -13.62 18.12
CA PRO A 89 5.73 -13.40 18.45
C PRO A 89 6.64 -13.68 17.24
N ALA A 90 7.65 -12.85 17.02
CA ALA A 90 8.54 -12.93 15.85
C ALA A 90 9.12 -14.34 15.61
N HIS A 91 9.44 -15.09 16.68
CA HIS A 91 9.95 -16.47 16.58
C HIS A 91 8.97 -17.48 15.96
N ARG A 92 7.66 -17.17 15.91
CA ARG A 92 6.63 -17.99 15.27
C ARG A 92 6.30 -17.54 13.86
N LEU A 93 6.73 -16.35 13.47
CA LEU A 93 6.61 -15.89 12.09
C LEU A 93 7.63 -16.67 11.27
N ARG A 94 7.14 -17.40 10.26
CA ARG A 94 8.01 -18.02 9.24
C ARG A 94 8.52 -16.93 8.30
N GLN A 95 9.31 -16.01 8.83
CA GLN A 95 9.98 -14.99 8.05
C GLN A 95 11.28 -15.58 7.50
N PRO A 96 11.62 -15.29 6.23
CA PRO A 96 12.92 -15.66 5.71
C PRO A 96 14.03 -14.93 6.48
N PRO A 97 15.20 -15.57 6.68
CA PRO A 97 16.24 -15.11 7.61
C PRO A 97 16.91 -13.77 7.24
N TRP A 98 16.61 -13.21 6.07
CA TRP A 98 17.13 -11.92 5.60
C TRP A 98 16.22 -10.72 5.91
N LEU A 99 15.02 -10.95 6.46
CA LEU A 99 14.21 -9.89 7.07
C LEU A 99 14.68 -9.72 8.51
N VAL A 100 15.65 -8.83 8.70
CA VAL A 100 16.08 -8.38 10.01
C VAL A 100 15.09 -7.29 10.41
N TRP A 101 14.35 -7.49 11.51
CA TRP A 101 13.33 -6.61 12.13
C TRP A 101 12.02 -6.36 11.36
#